data_AF-A0A5C4LQV4-F1
#
_entry.id   AF-A0A5C4LQV4-F1
#
_cell.length_a   1.000
_cell.length_b   1.000
_cell.length_c   1.000
_cell.angle_alpha   90.00
_cell.angle_beta   90.00
_cell.angle_gamma   90.00
#
_symmetry.space_group_name_H-M   'P 1'
#
loop_
_entity.id
_entity.type
_entity.pdbx_description
1 polymer ?
#
loop_
_entity_poly.entity_id
_entity_poly.type
_entity_poly.pdbx_seq_one_letter_code
_entity_poly.pdbx_strand_id
1 'polypeptide(L)'
;MLGPDPCEGQHPASAGPGVGTVVAARSRVPEPLRAALDRIEQGLAGLMQGADKRETMHALRSTLSDICALTERDPRIQRAVKRVVSAGERLAGLETPSLRSRAESAARRAAARAIEGLAAVLVDTRPSRIATSLGRGW
;
A
#
# COMPACT_ATOMS: atom_id res chain seq x y z
N MET A 1 14.52 -56.10 23.30
CA MET A 1 13.28 -55.29 23.21
C MET A 1 13.69 -53.86 22.87
N LEU A 2 13.98 -53.57 21.59
CA LEU A 2 14.18 -52.20 21.09
C LEU A 2 12.88 -51.81 20.37
N GLY A 3 12.17 -50.82 20.90
CA GLY A 3 10.98 -50.25 20.27
C GLY A 3 11.36 -49.24 19.17
N PRO A 4 10.51 -49.03 18.15
CA PRO A 4 10.81 -48.11 17.05
C PRO A 4 10.49 -46.66 17.40
N ASP A 5 11.34 -45.74 16.94
CA ASP A 5 11.12 -44.29 16.85
C ASP A 5 9.98 -43.98 15.88
N PRO A 6 8.97 -43.18 16.26
CA PRO A 6 8.10 -42.51 15.29
C PRO A 6 8.72 -41.18 14.87
N CYS A 7 9.29 -41.16 13.65
CA CYS A 7 9.41 -39.98 12.83
C CYS A 7 8.00 -39.44 12.50
N GLU A 8 7.46 -38.55 13.32
CA GLU A 8 6.27 -37.78 12.93
C GLU A 8 6.64 -36.32 12.68
N GLY A 9 6.73 -36.01 11.39
CA GLY A 9 6.85 -34.67 10.87
C GLY A 9 5.66 -33.81 11.30
N GLN A 10 5.98 -32.66 11.86
CA GLN A 10 5.04 -31.56 11.93
C GLN A 10 5.78 -30.26 11.64
N HIS A 11 6.12 -30.08 10.36
CA HIS A 11 6.31 -28.74 9.83
C HIS A 11 4.93 -28.10 9.71
N PRO A 12 4.59 -27.05 10.47
CA PRO A 12 3.45 -26.23 10.11
C PRO A 12 3.75 -25.65 8.73
N ALA A 13 2.90 -26.03 7.78
CA ALA A 13 2.89 -25.53 6.42
C ALA A 13 3.04 -24.01 6.46
N SER A 14 4.07 -23.53 5.78
CA SER A 14 4.26 -22.11 5.51
C SER A 14 3.06 -21.62 4.69
N ALA A 15 2.04 -21.13 5.38
CA ALA A 15 1.01 -20.31 4.79
C ALA A 15 1.69 -19.04 4.30
N GLY A 16 2.02 -18.99 3.01
CA GLY A 16 2.58 -17.81 2.38
C GLY A 16 1.68 -16.60 2.64
N PRO A 17 2.13 -15.58 3.38
CA PRO A 17 1.35 -14.38 3.62
C PRO A 17 1.61 -13.45 2.43
N GLY A 18 0.84 -13.61 1.38
CA GLY A 18 1.02 -12.80 0.17
C GLY A 18 -0.25 -12.15 -0.29
N VAL A 19 -1.27 -12.95 -0.57
CA VAL A 19 -2.42 -12.47 -1.35
C VAL A 19 -3.71 -12.46 -0.52
N GLY A 20 -3.97 -13.52 0.25
CA GLY A 20 -5.17 -13.59 1.11
C GLY A 20 -5.19 -12.54 2.24
N THR A 21 -4.02 -12.22 2.81
CA THR A 21 -3.90 -11.27 3.92
C THR A 21 -4.10 -9.82 3.47
N VAL A 22 -3.67 -9.47 2.25
CA VAL A 22 -3.78 -8.11 1.69
C VAL A 22 -5.23 -7.82 1.29
N VAL A 23 -5.90 -8.77 0.65
CA VAL A 23 -7.32 -8.65 0.30
C VAL A 23 -8.18 -8.55 1.58
N ALA A 24 -7.90 -9.37 2.59
CA ALA A 24 -8.60 -9.32 3.87
C ALA A 24 -8.37 -8.00 4.64
N ALA A 25 -7.16 -7.43 4.60
CA ALA A 25 -6.88 -6.13 5.20
C ALA A 25 -7.66 -5.01 4.50
N ARG A 26 -7.74 -5.02 3.16
CA ARG A 26 -8.42 -4.00 2.37
C ARG A 26 -9.94 -3.97 2.57
N SER A 27 -10.55 -5.14 2.82
CA SER A 27 -11.97 -5.23 3.20
C SER A 27 -12.26 -4.60 4.56
N ARG A 28 -11.27 -4.53 5.45
CA ARG A 28 -11.38 -3.90 6.79
C ARG A 28 -11.08 -2.40 6.78
N VAL A 29 -10.47 -1.88 5.72
CA VAL A 29 -10.27 -0.43 5.56
C VAL A 29 -11.63 0.25 5.36
N PRO A 30 -11.91 1.36 6.04
CA PRO A 30 -13.13 2.14 5.84
C PRO A 30 -13.35 2.52 4.38
N GLU A 31 -14.61 2.50 3.92
CA GLU A 31 -14.98 2.77 2.52
C GLU A 31 -14.36 4.05 1.93
N PRO A 32 -14.41 5.24 2.58
CA PRO A 32 -13.82 6.46 2.00
C PRO A 32 -12.30 6.36 1.82
N LEU A 33 -11.62 5.60 2.67
CA LEU A 33 -10.18 5.37 2.58
C LEU A 33 -9.84 4.30 1.53
N ARG A 34 -10.71 3.30 1.37
CA ARG A 34 -10.58 2.27 0.33
C ARG A 34 -10.63 2.89 -1.07
N ALA A 35 -11.60 3.78 -1.32
CA ALA A 35 -11.68 4.50 -2.59
C ALA A 35 -10.43 5.37 -2.86
N ALA A 36 -9.84 5.97 -1.82
CA ALA A 36 -8.59 6.71 -1.95
C ALA A 36 -7.40 5.79 -2.28
N LEU A 37 -7.34 4.60 -1.67
CA LEU A 37 -6.34 3.57 -2.00
C LEU A 37 -6.46 3.10 -3.46
N ASP A 38 -7.68 2.90 -3.96
CA ASP A 38 -7.91 2.50 -5.36
C ASP A 38 -7.36 3.56 -6.33
N ARG A 39 -7.60 4.85 -6.06
CA ARG A 39 -7.05 5.96 -6.87
C ARG A 39 -5.53 6.03 -6.81
N ILE A 40 -4.94 5.78 -5.65
CA ILE A 40 -3.48 5.73 -5.47
C ILE A 40 -2.88 4.59 -6.31
N GLU A 41 -3.48 3.40 -6.27
CA GLU A 41 -3.07 2.26 -7.10
C GLU A 41 -3.16 2.56 -8.58
N GLN A 42 -4.26 3.16 -9.02
CA GLN A 42 -4.45 3.58 -10.41
C GLN A 42 -3.39 4.59 -10.84
N GLY A 43 -3.08 5.59 -10.00
CA GLY A 43 -2.03 6.56 -10.28
C GLY A 43 -0.65 5.91 -10.42
N LEU A 44 -0.30 4.99 -9.52
CA LEU A 44 0.97 4.27 -9.59
C LEU A 44 1.04 3.37 -10.84
N ALA A 45 -0.06 2.71 -11.20
CA ALA A 45 -0.16 1.94 -12.44
C ALA A 45 -0.07 2.83 -13.68
N GLY A 46 -0.60 4.06 -13.62
CA GLY A 46 -0.47 5.07 -14.68
C GLY A 46 0.98 5.47 -14.91
N LEU A 47 1.75 5.72 -13.83
CA LEU A 47 3.18 6.01 -13.92
C LEU A 47 3.97 4.88 -14.60
N MET A 48 3.60 3.63 -14.35
CA MET A 48 4.22 2.46 -15.00
C MET A 48 3.86 2.33 -16.48
N GLN A 49 2.70 2.85 -16.88
CA GLN A 49 2.19 2.79 -18.26
C GLN A 49 2.58 4.02 -19.09
N GLY A 50 3.34 4.96 -18.51
CA GLY A 50 3.80 6.17 -19.21
C GLY A 50 2.77 7.30 -19.26
N ALA A 51 1.83 7.35 -18.30
CA ALA A 51 0.96 8.51 -18.11
C ALA A 51 1.78 9.79 -17.83
N ASP A 52 1.15 10.96 -17.96
CA ASP A 52 1.81 12.23 -17.63
C ASP A 52 2.30 12.21 -16.18
N LYS A 53 3.62 12.28 -16.01
CA LYS A 53 4.28 12.11 -14.71
C LYS A 53 3.88 13.22 -13.73
N ARG A 54 3.73 14.45 -14.22
CA ARG A 54 3.47 15.62 -13.37
C ARG A 54 2.05 15.60 -12.87
N GLU A 55 1.10 15.39 -13.77
CA GLU A 55 -0.32 15.27 -13.47
C GLU A 55 -0.58 14.09 -12.53
N THR A 56 -0.01 12.92 -12.87
CA THR A 56 -0.19 11.71 -12.06
C THR A 56 0.40 11.85 -10.66
N MET A 57 1.59 12.44 -10.52
CA MET A 57 2.18 12.71 -9.20
C MET A 57 1.43 13.79 -8.42
N HIS A 58 0.82 14.77 -9.10
CA HIS A 58 -0.02 15.77 -8.45
C HIS A 58 -1.30 15.12 -7.89
N ALA A 59 -2.02 14.35 -8.70
CA ALA A 59 -3.21 13.62 -8.26
C ALA A 59 -2.90 12.64 -7.12
N LEU A 60 -1.77 11.94 -7.19
CA LEU A 60 -1.28 11.04 -6.15
C LEU A 60 -1.07 11.79 -4.83
N ARG A 61 -0.33 12.92 -4.85
CA ARG A 61 -0.07 13.73 -3.67
C ARG A 61 -1.34 14.35 -3.09
N SER A 62 -2.26 14.79 -3.95
CA SER A 62 -3.58 15.29 -3.52
C SER A 62 -4.35 14.21 -2.76
N THR A 63 -4.46 13.02 -3.34
CA THR A 63 -5.20 11.90 -2.71
C THR A 63 -4.58 11.48 -1.38
N LEU A 64 -3.24 11.45 -1.28
CA LEU A 64 -2.54 11.15 -0.04
C LEU A 64 -2.71 12.25 1.03
N SER A 65 -2.84 13.50 0.61
CA SER A 65 -3.18 14.62 1.50
C SER A 65 -4.59 14.47 2.05
N ASP A 66 -5.55 14.05 1.22
CA ASP A 66 -6.93 13.77 1.65
C ASP A 66 -6.98 12.67 2.69
N ILE A 67 -6.22 11.58 2.52
CA ILE A 67 -6.08 10.52 3.53
C ILE A 67 -5.61 11.13 4.85
N CYS A 68 -4.54 11.93 4.83
CA CYS A 68 -4.03 12.57 6.05
C CYS A 68 -5.06 13.50 6.71
N ALA A 69 -5.91 14.18 5.92
CA ALA A 69 -6.95 15.06 6.43
C ALA A 69 -8.14 14.29 7.02
N LEU A 70 -8.46 13.13 6.47
CA LEU A 70 -9.58 12.29 6.89
C LEU A 70 -9.26 11.41 8.10
N THR A 71 -7.98 11.11 8.35
CA THR A 71 -7.56 10.27 9.48
C THR A 71 -7.11 11.11 10.68
N GLU A 72 -7.29 10.60 11.89
CA GLU A 72 -6.65 11.16 13.08
C GLU A 72 -5.13 11.22 12.89
N ARG A 73 -4.48 12.17 13.58
CA ARG A 73 -3.07 12.49 13.39
C ARG A 73 -2.18 11.38 13.94
N ASP A 74 -1.91 10.36 13.11
CA ASP A 74 -1.04 9.23 13.44
C ASP A 74 0.31 9.32 12.68
N PRO A 75 1.46 9.32 13.38
CA PRO A 75 2.77 9.27 12.73
C PRO A 75 3.00 8.04 11.84
N ARG A 76 2.32 6.91 12.09
CA ARG A 76 2.40 5.70 11.27
C ARG A 76 1.80 5.94 9.88
N ILE A 77 0.65 6.61 9.82
CA ILE A 77 -0.02 6.99 8.57
C ILE A 77 0.88 7.94 7.78
N GLN A 78 1.47 8.95 8.43
CA GLN A 78 2.39 9.87 7.75
C GLN A 78 3.63 9.16 7.19
N ARG A 79 4.19 8.17 7.91
CA ARG A 79 5.31 7.37 7.41
C ARG A 79 4.90 6.50 6.22
N ALA A 80 3.73 5.88 6.28
CA ALA A 80 3.20 5.08 5.18
C ALA A 80 2.95 5.93 3.93
N VAL A 81 2.31 7.09 4.08
CA VAL A 81 2.10 8.07 3.00
C VAL A 81 3.43 8.50 2.36
N LYS A 82 4.44 8.86 3.17
CA LYS A 82 5.77 9.23 2.66
C LYS A 82 6.40 8.10 1.82
N ARG A 83 6.26 6.83 2.24
CA ARG A 83 6.75 5.68 1.46
C ARG A 83 6.05 5.56 0.10
N VAL A 84 4.74 5.81 0.05
CA VAL A 84 3.98 5.81 -1.21
C VAL A 84 4.45 6.92 -2.14
N VAL A 85 4.63 8.15 -1.63
CA VAL A 85 5.18 9.27 -2.43
C VAL A 85 6.55 8.92 -2.99
N SER A 86 7.47 8.42 -2.15
CA SER A 86 8.81 8.04 -2.61
C SER A 86 8.80 6.89 -3.61
N ALA A 87 7.85 5.96 -3.50
CA ALA A 87 7.68 4.91 -4.51
C ALA A 87 7.17 5.47 -5.84
N GLY A 88 6.21 6.40 -5.81
CA GLY A 88 5.73 7.11 -7.01
C GLY A 88 6.83 7.93 -7.68
N GLU A 89 7.64 8.66 -6.91
CA GLU A 89 8.79 9.42 -7.43
C GLU A 89 9.81 8.51 -8.11
N ARG A 90 10.09 7.33 -7.53
CA ARG A 90 10.96 6.33 -8.16
C ARG A 90 10.40 5.82 -9.47
N LEU A 91 9.09 5.59 -9.57
CA LEU A 91 8.44 5.19 -10.81
C LEU A 91 8.53 6.30 -11.87
N ALA A 92 8.26 7.54 -11.49
CA ALA A 92 8.35 8.69 -12.40
C ALA A 92 9.79 8.94 -12.90
N GLY A 93 10.81 8.61 -12.10
CA GLY A 93 12.22 8.78 -12.44
C GLY A 93 12.84 7.69 -13.33
N LEU A 94 12.08 6.68 -13.76
CA LEU A 94 12.58 5.60 -14.64
C LEU A 94 12.75 6.10 -16.08
N GLU A 95 13.85 6.82 -16.37
CA GLU A 95 14.15 7.34 -17.72
C GLU A 95 15.32 6.61 -18.40
N THR A 96 16.17 5.91 -17.64
CA THR A 96 17.38 5.28 -18.19
C THR A 96 17.11 3.89 -18.80
N PRO A 97 17.36 3.69 -20.11
CA PRO A 97 16.99 2.44 -20.83
C PRO A 97 17.74 1.19 -20.37
N SER A 98 19.02 1.31 -19.98
CA SER A 98 19.94 0.17 -19.77
C SER A 98 19.78 -0.56 -18.44
N LEU A 99 19.14 0.07 -17.44
CA LEU A 99 18.84 -0.53 -16.13
C LEU A 99 17.33 -0.69 -15.88
N ARG A 100 16.53 -0.40 -16.91
CA ARG A 100 15.07 -0.27 -16.83
C ARG A 100 14.43 -1.50 -16.20
N SER A 101 14.68 -2.72 -16.69
CA SER A 101 13.94 -3.91 -16.25
C SER A 101 14.10 -4.24 -14.75
N ARG A 102 15.34 -4.18 -14.21
CA ARG A 102 15.58 -4.47 -12.78
C ARG A 102 15.13 -3.31 -11.88
N ALA A 103 15.43 -2.08 -12.27
CA ALA A 103 15.05 -0.88 -11.53
C ALA A 103 13.52 -0.70 -11.50
N GLU A 104 12.86 -0.97 -12.62
CA GLU A 104 11.41 -0.97 -12.77
C GLU A 104 10.78 -2.06 -11.92
N SER A 105 11.25 -3.31 -12.01
CA SER A 105 10.76 -4.40 -11.15
C SER A 105 10.92 -4.08 -9.67
N ALA A 106 12.02 -3.44 -9.27
CA ALA A 106 12.24 -2.99 -7.90
C ALA A 106 11.29 -1.85 -7.51
N ALA A 107 11.07 -0.86 -8.38
CA ALA A 107 10.15 0.24 -8.15
C ALA A 107 8.69 -0.23 -8.04
N ARG A 108 8.27 -1.16 -8.91
CA ARG A 108 6.96 -1.83 -8.87
C ARG A 108 6.73 -2.55 -7.54
N ARG A 109 7.71 -3.36 -7.11
CA ARG A 109 7.64 -4.04 -5.80
C ARG A 109 7.60 -3.06 -4.63
N ALA A 110 8.39 -1.98 -4.70
CA ALA A 110 8.39 -0.95 -3.66
C ALA A 110 7.03 -0.23 -3.57
N ALA A 111 6.41 0.08 -4.71
CA ALA A 111 5.08 0.67 -4.78
C ALA A 111 4.01 -0.27 -4.19
N ALA A 112 3.99 -1.55 -4.60
CA ALA A 112 3.07 -2.54 -4.05
C ALA A 112 3.21 -2.67 -2.52
N ARG A 113 4.44 -2.78 -2.01
CA ARG A 113 4.71 -2.84 -0.56
C ARG A 113 4.31 -1.57 0.18
N ALA A 114 4.49 -0.40 -0.45
CA ALA A 114 4.09 0.86 0.15
C ALA A 114 2.57 0.97 0.29
N ILE A 115 1.82 0.52 -0.73
CA ILE A 115 0.36 0.47 -0.70
C ILE A 115 -0.14 -0.54 0.32
N GLU A 116 0.41 -1.75 0.35
CA GLU A 116 0.09 -2.76 1.38
C GLU A 116 0.32 -2.21 2.79
N GLY A 117 1.45 -1.55 3.00
CA GLY A 117 1.77 -0.92 4.28
C GLY A 117 0.82 0.22 4.64
N LEU A 118 0.38 1.01 3.65
CA LEU A 118 -0.62 2.06 3.87
C LEU A 118 -1.98 1.45 4.22
N ALA A 119 -2.46 0.47 3.46
CA ALA A 119 -3.72 -0.23 3.73
C ALA A 119 -3.72 -0.83 5.15
N ALA A 120 -2.63 -1.48 5.56
CA ALA A 120 -2.52 -2.08 6.88
C ALA A 120 -2.65 -1.05 8.02
N VAL A 121 -2.04 0.14 7.91
CA VAL A 121 -2.17 1.17 8.95
C VAL A 121 -3.53 1.87 8.94
N LEU A 122 -4.27 1.82 7.82
CA LEU A 122 -5.59 2.42 7.70
C LEU A 122 -6.71 1.53 8.25
N VAL A 123 -6.46 0.25 8.54
CA VAL A 123 -7.48 -0.65 9.13
C VAL A 123 -7.89 -0.18 10.53
N ASP A 124 -6.92 0.20 11.36
CA ASP A 124 -7.15 0.55 12.77
C ASP A 124 -7.24 2.07 13.00
N THR A 125 -7.42 2.85 11.93
CA THR A 125 -7.42 4.31 12.02
C THR A 125 -8.78 4.87 12.43
N ARG A 126 -8.75 5.98 13.16
CA ARG A 126 -9.94 6.73 13.56
C ARG A 126 -10.18 7.89 12.61
N PRO A 127 -11.45 8.24 12.34
CA PRO A 127 -11.77 9.42 11.55
C PRO A 127 -11.31 10.68 12.27
N SER A 128 -10.79 11.64 11.52
CA SER A 128 -10.50 12.97 12.04
C SER A 128 -11.79 13.73 12.34
N ARG A 129 -11.69 14.81 13.12
CA ARG A 129 -12.83 15.73 13.33
C ARG A 129 -13.40 16.27 12.01
N ILE A 130 -12.54 16.47 11.00
CA ILE A 130 -12.96 16.89 9.65
C ILE A 130 -13.77 15.77 9.00
N ALA A 131 -13.31 14.53 9.03
CA ALA A 131 -14.04 13.40 8.48
C ALA A 131 -15.43 13.25 9.15
N THR A 132 -15.51 13.36 10.48
CA THR A 132 -16.79 13.36 11.20
C THR A 132 -17.70 14.51 10.74
N SER A 133 -17.16 15.73 10.60
CA SER A 133 -17.95 16.90 10.16
C SER A 133 -18.48 16.78 8.73
N LEU A 134 -17.79 16.02 7.88
CA LEU A 134 -18.17 15.76 6.50
C LEU A 134 -19.14 14.56 6.35
N GLY A 135 -19.64 14.00 7.46
CA GLY A 135 -20.49 12.80 7.44
C GLY A 135 -19.74 11.55 6.99
N ARG A 136 -18.40 11.56 7.03
CA ARG A 136 -17.51 10.44 6.69
C ARG A 136 -16.91 9.79 7.93
N GLY A 137 -17.58 9.88 9.07
CA GLY A 137 -17.23 9.09 10.25
C GLY A 137 -17.51 7.62 9.96
N TRP A 138 -16.56 6.75 10.30
CA TRP A 138 -16.72 5.30 10.29
C TRP A 138 -16.50 4.75 11.71
#